data_AF-A0A8T5UXB7-F1
#
_entry.id   AF-A0A8T5UXB7-F1
#
_cell.length_a   1.000
_cell.length_b   1.000
_cell.length_c   1.000
_cell.angle_alpha   90.00
_cell.angle_beta   90.00
_cell.angle_gamma   90.00
#
_symmetry.space_group_name_H-M   'P 1'
#
loop_
_entity.id
_entity.type
_entity.pdbx_description
1 polymer ?
#
loop_
_entity_poly.entity_id
_entity_poly.type
_entity_poly.pdbx_seq_one_letter_code
_entity_poly.pdbx_strand_id
1 'polypeptide(L)'
;MLVLESSPDDKINTPLDALWFVMTTITTVGYGNITPMSFGGKIFGIILMIVGVGFFSLLTATLSSWFMRGIESEEEELKNKIISMEKSMNEMKLEIKEFKELLKK
;
A
#
# COMPACT_ATOMS: atom_id res chain seq x y z
N MET A 1 -23.47 -11.47 25.82
CA MET A 1 -22.72 -12.64 25.30
C MET A 1 -21.24 -12.26 25.07
N LEU A 2 -20.55 -11.79 26.12
CA LEU A 2 -19.10 -11.50 26.11
C LEU A 2 -18.44 -11.86 27.47
N VAL A 3 -19.17 -12.57 28.34
CA VAL A 3 -18.79 -12.82 29.75
C VAL A 3 -18.60 -14.32 30.04
N LEU A 4 -18.88 -15.21 29.09
CA LEU A 4 -19.15 -16.61 29.43
C LEU A 4 -17.97 -17.58 29.39
N GLU A 5 -16.72 -17.13 29.23
CA GLU A 5 -15.61 -18.06 29.34
C GLU A 5 -14.37 -17.40 29.95
N SER A 6 -14.51 -16.95 31.20
CA SER A 6 -13.37 -16.72 32.07
C SER A 6 -12.75 -18.07 32.43
N SER A 7 -11.74 -18.50 31.67
CA SER A 7 -10.83 -19.52 32.19
C SER A 7 -10.07 -18.91 33.39
N PRO A 8 -9.84 -19.65 34.49
CA PRO A 8 -9.08 -19.14 35.64
C PRO A 8 -7.69 -18.60 35.28
N ASP A 9 -7.14 -19.07 34.16
CA ASP A 9 -5.82 -18.70 33.64
C ASP A 9 -5.84 -17.55 32.62
N ASP A 10 -7.01 -16.94 32.34
CA ASP A 10 -7.08 -15.83 31.38
C ASP A 10 -6.39 -14.58 31.95
N LYS A 11 -5.50 -13.99 31.15
CA LYS A 11 -4.71 -12.82 31.56
C LYS A 11 -5.39 -11.49 31.22
N ILE A 12 -6.55 -11.54 30.58
CA ILE A 12 -7.38 -10.37 30.26
C ILE A 12 -8.36 -10.14 31.40
N ASN A 13 -8.02 -9.25 32.34
CA ASN A 13 -8.83 -8.98 33.53
C ASN A 13 -9.56 -7.64 33.45
N THR A 14 -9.06 -6.72 32.62
CA THR A 14 -9.63 -5.38 32.44
C THR A 14 -9.89 -5.06 30.95
N PRO A 15 -10.78 -4.11 30.64
CA PRO A 15 -10.97 -3.63 29.26
C PRO A 15 -9.68 -3.06 28.64
N LEU A 16 -8.79 -2.50 29.46
CA LEU A 16 -7.49 -2.00 29.01
C LEU A 16 -6.57 -3.16 28.58
N ASP A 17 -6.60 -4.29 29.28
CA ASP A 17 -5.84 -5.49 28.90
C ASP A 17 -6.31 -6.04 27.55
N ALA A 18 -7.63 -6.04 27.32
CA ALA A 18 -8.21 -6.44 26.04
C ALA A 18 -7.76 -5.49 24.92
N LEU A 19 -7.79 -4.18 25.14
CA LEU A 19 -7.32 -3.19 24.19
C LEU A 19 -5.81 -3.34 23.91
N TRP A 20 -5.01 -3.58 24.95
CA TRP A 20 -3.57 -3.84 24.81
C TRP A 20 -3.29 -5.08 23.96
N PHE A 21 -4.00 -6.19 24.23
CA PHE A 21 -3.90 -7.40 23.42
C PHE A 21 -4.28 -7.12 21.95
N VAL A 22 -5.36 -6.38 21.73
CA VAL A 22 -5.80 -6.03 20.37
C VAL A 22 -4.76 -5.20 19.64
N MET A 23 -4.26 -4.14 20.29
CA MET A 23 -3.27 -3.25 19.70
C MET A 23 -1.99 -4.00 19.36
N THR A 24 -1.43 -4.75 20.31
CA THR A 24 -0.17 -5.51 20.10
C THR A 24 -0.30 -6.61 19.06
N THR A 25 -1.50 -7.18 18.88
CA THR A 25 -1.79 -8.19 17.86
C THR A 25 -1.94 -7.55 16.48
N ILE A 26 -2.72 -6.48 16.36
CA ILE A 26 -2.92 -5.77 15.08
C ILE A 26 -1.58 -5.21 14.59
N THR A 27 -0.80 -4.58 15.47
CA THR A 27 0.52 -4.05 15.10
C THR A 27 1.59 -5.13 14.92
N THR A 28 1.25 -6.41 15.03
CA THR A 28 2.16 -7.57 14.91
C THR A 28 3.32 -7.60 15.91
N VAL A 29 3.25 -6.82 17.00
CA VAL A 29 4.29 -6.77 18.05
C VAL A 29 4.23 -8.02 18.93
N GLY A 30 3.02 -8.42 19.37
CA GLY A 30 2.75 -9.71 19.98
C GLY A 30 3.59 -10.05 21.22
N TYR A 31 3.67 -9.18 22.23
CA TYR A 31 4.45 -9.43 23.46
C TYR A 31 4.08 -10.72 24.20
N GLY A 32 2.85 -11.24 24.03
CA GLY A 32 2.40 -12.50 24.62
C GLY A 32 2.18 -12.45 26.14
N ASN A 33 2.33 -11.28 26.77
CA ASN A 33 2.13 -11.10 28.21
C ASN A 33 0.65 -11.16 28.62
N ILE A 34 -0.23 -10.65 27.75
CA ILE A 34 -1.69 -10.67 27.90
C ILE A 34 -2.24 -11.36 26.66
N THR A 35 -2.89 -12.51 26.84
CA THR A 35 -3.43 -13.33 25.75
C THR A 35 -4.66 -14.10 26.21
N PRO A 36 -5.68 -14.26 25.36
CA PRO A 36 -6.85 -15.06 25.71
C PRO A 36 -6.47 -16.54 25.84
N MET A 37 -6.83 -17.15 26.97
CA MET A 37 -6.56 -18.57 27.22
C MET A 37 -7.78 -19.48 26.95
N SER A 38 -8.99 -18.90 27.01
CA SER A 38 -10.25 -19.59 26.74
C SER A 38 -10.39 -20.03 25.28
N PHE A 39 -11.23 -21.03 25.03
CA PHE A 39 -11.49 -21.50 23.67
C PHE A 39 -12.12 -20.40 22.82
N GLY A 40 -13.17 -19.73 23.32
CA GLY A 40 -13.78 -18.59 22.64
C GLY A 40 -12.80 -17.43 22.40
N GLY A 41 -11.96 -17.12 23.37
CA GLY A 41 -10.95 -16.06 23.25
C GLY A 41 -9.88 -16.36 22.19
N LYS A 42 -9.45 -17.63 22.06
CA LYS A 42 -8.52 -18.05 20.99
C LYS A 42 -9.14 -17.92 19.60
N ILE A 43 -10.40 -18.32 19.43
CA ILE A 43 -11.11 -18.13 18.15
C ILE A 43 -11.20 -16.65 17.78
N PHE A 44 -11.54 -15.79 18.74
CA PHE A 44 -11.54 -14.35 18.52
C PHE A 44 -10.13 -13.83 18.14
N GLY A 45 -9.09 -14.29 18.82
CA GLY A 45 -7.70 -13.95 18.51
C GLY A 45 -7.31 -14.33 17.08
N ILE A 46 -7.71 -15.51 16.60
CA ILE A 46 -7.46 -15.95 15.22
C ILE A 46 -8.14 -15.01 14.22
N ILE A 47 -9.42 -14.67 14.44
CA ILE A 47 -10.14 -13.74 13.57
C ILE A 47 -9.45 -12.37 13.56
N LEU A 48 -9.04 -11.89 14.73
CA LEU A 48 -8.33 -10.62 14.87
C LEU A 48 -7.02 -10.60 14.07
N MET A 49 -6.24 -11.69 14.10
CA MET A 49 -5.00 -11.80 13.31
C MET A 49 -5.28 -11.72 11.80
N ILE A 50 -6.31 -12.41 11.31
CA ILE A 50 -6.70 -12.37 9.88
C ILE A 50 -7.11 -10.94 9.48
N VAL A 51 -7.92 -10.28 10.31
CA VAL A 51 -8.34 -8.89 10.07
C VAL A 51 -7.14 -7.95 10.08
N GLY A 52 -6.20 -8.12 11.00
CA GLY A 52 -4.97 -7.34 11.06
C GLY A 52 -4.18 -7.42 9.75
N VAL A 53 -3.94 -8.63 9.24
CA VAL A 53 -3.24 -8.83 7.95
C VAL A 53 -4.01 -8.19 6.79
N GLY A 54 -5.33 -8.33 6.75
CA GLY A 54 -6.17 -7.69 5.75
C GLY A 54 -6.05 -6.16 5.78
N PHE A 55 -6.10 -5.57 6.98
CA PHE A 55 -5.96 -4.14 7.18
C PHE A 55 -4.62 -3.60 6.66
N PHE A 56 -3.50 -4.24 7.00
CA PHE A 56 -2.18 -3.85 6.50
C PHE A 56 -2.05 -4.02 4.99
N SER A 57 -2.69 -5.04 4.41
CA SER A 57 -2.71 -5.25 2.95
C SER A 57 -3.42 -4.11 2.23
N LEU A 58 -4.59 -3.68 2.73
CA LEU A 58 -5.32 -2.54 2.15
C LEU A 58 -4.55 -1.22 2.31
N LEU A 59 -3.94 -0.99 3.48
CA LEU A 59 -3.10 0.18 3.70
C LEU A 59 -1.93 0.21 2.70
N THR A 60 -1.23 -0.91 2.55
CA THR A 60 -0.10 -1.05 1.61
C THR A 60 -0.55 -0.83 0.17
N ALA A 61 -1.66 -1.42 -0.25
CA ALA A 61 -2.22 -1.25 -1.59
C ALA A 61 -2.61 0.21 -1.88
N THR A 62 -3.21 0.88 -0.90
CA THR A 62 -3.58 2.31 -1.03
C THR A 62 -2.34 3.18 -1.18
N LEU A 63 -1.33 2.95 -0.35
CA LEU A 63 -0.08 3.70 -0.41
C LEU A 63 0.65 3.44 -1.73
N SER A 64 0.72 2.18 -2.17
CA SER A 64 1.28 1.81 -3.47
C SER A 64 0.55 2.48 -4.63
N SER A 65 -0.79 2.56 -4.61
CA SER A 65 -1.57 3.27 -5.62
C SER A 65 -1.22 4.76 -5.68
N TRP A 66 -0.97 5.40 -4.53
CA TRP A 66 -0.57 6.80 -4.49
C TRP A 66 0.82 7.01 -5.09
N PHE A 67 1.79 6.14 -4.74
CA PHE A 67 3.12 6.17 -5.33
C PHE A 67 3.08 5.91 -6.85
N MET A 68 2.28 4.94 -7.30
CA MET A 68 2.17 4.59 -8.71
C MET A 68 1.67 5.76 -9.56
N ARG A 69 0.68 6.52 -9.09
CA ARG A 69 0.16 7.71 -9.79
C ARG A 69 1.23 8.77 -9.99
N GLY A 70 2.12 8.96 -9.01
CA GLY A 70 3.25 9.87 -9.15
C GLY A 70 4.19 9.43 -10.27
N ILE A 71 4.56 8.15 -10.28
CA ILE A 71 5.45 7.56 -11.30
C ILE A 71 4.81 7.63 -12.69
N GLU A 72 3.53 7.30 -12.81
CA GLU A 72 2.79 7.33 -14.08
C GLU A 72 2.72 8.76 -14.65
N SER A 73 2.52 9.77 -13.80
CA SER A 73 2.53 11.17 -14.24
C SER A 73 3.89 11.64 -14.76
N GLU A 74 4.99 11.19 -14.14
CA GLU A 74 6.35 11.51 -14.59
C GLU A 74 6.69 10.79 -15.90
N GLU A 75 6.25 9.53 -16.04
CA GLU A 75 6.42 8.75 -17.28
C GLU A 75 5.64 9.37 -18.44
N GLU A 76 4.40 9.84 -18.22
CA GLU A 76 3.63 10.58 -19.22
C GLU A 76 4.29 11.89 -19.62
N GLU A 77 4.84 12.66 -18.67
CA GLU A 77 5.55 13.90 -18.97
C GLU A 77 6.80 13.64 -19.82
N LEU A 78 7.57 12.60 -19.48
CA LEU A 78 8.74 12.16 -20.26
C LEU A 78 8.35 11.72 -21.68
N LYS A 79 7.30 10.90 -21.82
CA LYS A 79 6.79 10.48 -23.15
C LYS A 79 6.37 11.69 -23.98
N ASN A 80 5.64 12.63 -23.39
CA ASN A 80 5.21 13.85 -24.09
C ASN A 80 6.39 14.71 -24.53
N LYS A 81 7.43 14.83 -23.69
CA LYS A 81 8.69 15.51 -24.07
C LYS A 81 9.36 14.81 -25.25
N ILE A 82 9.49 13.49 -25.23
CA ILE A 82 10.07 12.71 -26.33
C ILE A 82 9.28 12.94 -27.64
N ILE A 83 7.95 12.86 -27.60
CA ILE A 83 7.09 13.08 -28.78
C ILE A 83 7.28 14.50 -29.34
N SER A 84 7.35 15.52 -28.46
CA SER A 84 7.58 16.90 -28.89
C SER A 84 8.95 17.08 -29.56
N MET A 85 9.98 16.40 -29.05
CA MET A 85 11.33 16.42 -29.62
C MET A 85 11.38 15.71 -30.98
N GLU A 86 10.71 14.57 -31.12
CA GLU A 86 10.60 13.85 -32.41
C GLU A 86 9.94 14.72 -33.47
N LYS A 87 8.88 15.47 -33.10
CA LYS A 87 8.22 16.41 -33.99
C LYS A 87 9.18 17.50 -34.46
N SER A 88 9.85 18.19 -33.54
CA SER A 88 10.83 19.23 -33.89
C SER A 88 11.97 18.70 -34.76
N MET A 89 12.42 17.46 -34.53
CA MET A 89 13.46 16.83 -35.34
C MET A 89 12.99 16.54 -36.78
N ASN A 90 11.73 16.11 -36.95
CA ASN A 90 11.16 15.89 -38.28
C ASN A 90 10.96 17.19 -39.05
N GLU A 91 10.53 18.26 -38.37
CA GLU A 91 10.43 19.60 -38.95
C GLU A 91 11.79 20.11 -39.43
N MET A 92 12.84 20.03 -38.60
CA MET A 92 14.21 20.39 -39.01
C MET A 92 14.69 19.56 -40.22
N LYS A 93 14.38 18.26 -40.28
CA LYS A 93 14.76 17.41 -41.43
C LYS A 93 14.08 17.86 -42.72
N LEU A 94 12.83 18.33 -42.65
CA LEU A 94 12.11 18.86 -43.80
C LEU A 94 12.74 20.17 -44.29
N GLU A 95 13.03 21.10 -43.38
CA GLU A 95 13.71 22.37 -43.73
C GLU A 95 15.08 22.12 -44.39
N ILE A 96 15.88 21.19 -43.85
CA ILE A 96 17.16 20.81 -44.45
C ILE A 96 16.97 20.22 -45.86
N LYS A 97 15.92 19.43 -46.08
CA LYS A 97 15.62 18.85 -47.39
C LYS A 97 15.26 19.93 -48.40
N GLU A 98 14.41 20.88 -48.02
CA GLU A 98 14.01 22.01 -48.87
C GLU A 98 15.22 22.88 -49.22
N PHE A 99 16.04 23.22 -48.22
CA PHE A 99 17.25 24.01 -48.43
C PHE A 99 18.24 23.32 -49.39
N LYS A 100 18.40 21.99 -49.29
CA LYS A 100 19.23 21.22 -50.22
C LYS A 100 18.71 21.22 -51.66
N GLU A 101 17.40 21.19 -51.86
CA GLU A 101 16.81 21.28 -53.21
C GLU A 101 17.01 22.67 -53.82
N LEU A 102 16.97 23.74 -53.01
CA LEU A 102 17.26 25.10 -53.47
C LEU A 102 18.71 25.28 -53.95
N LEU A 103 19.68 24.63 -53.30
CA LEU A 103 21.09 24.68 -53.68
C LEU A 103 21.45 23.84 -54.92
N LYS A 104 20.56 22.95 -55.37
CA LYS A 104 20.76 22.13 -56.59
C LYS A 104 20.35 22.84 -57.89
N LYS A 105 19.73 24.02 -57.80
CA LYS A 105 19.37 24.88 -58.94
C LYS A 105 20.48 25.88 -59.23
#